data_AF-A0A7S3UX06-F1
#
_entry.id   AF-A0A7S3UX06-F1
#
_cell.length_a   1.000
_cell.length_b   1.000
_cell.length_c   1.000
_cell.angle_alpha   90.00
_cell.angle_beta   90.00
_cell.angle_gamma   90.00
#
_symmetry.space_group_name_H-M   'P 1'
#
loop_
_entity.id
_entity.type
_entity.pdbx_description
1 polymer ?
#
loop_
_entity_poly.entity_id
_entity_poly.type
_entity_poly.pdbx_seq_one_letter_code
_entity_poly.pdbx_strand_id
1 'polypeptide(L)'
;GGPARAALAALAPRSLGAQLATVELAKVRAGMGLPREWCRRFEDHCPEGRRQLLLVRRRAVFPPEEQERGGLLETGDVLLAVGGLLVHRFPEVEAAAQAERVAVTVLRREQVITLDAPTLALPPIGTRRLLMWSGVMLQAPHQPVLNLGYVPEGGGGVYASRWCYGSPAHKYGLRATVWVVEVNGTPTPTLDAFLAAVAALDHGTAVRLRTVDLNTKVKVFTLKTDYHYWPTLEVVRDDATGRWLHRKHSVPSPNNPAAHEEPPPAAEEGAAPTAAAMTTATVEEGQQPAASRREGEGCG
;
A
#
# COMPACT_ATOMS: atom_id res chain seq x y z
N GLY A 1 -16.63 7.58 -22.18
CA GLY A 1 -15.58 6.85 -21.44
C GLY A 1 -15.95 5.45 -20.97
N GLY A 2 -17.22 5.03 -20.97
CA GLY A 2 -17.65 3.70 -20.47
C GLY A 2 -17.33 2.46 -21.33
N PRO A 3 -17.42 2.49 -22.68
CA PRO A 3 -17.33 1.25 -23.47
C PRO A 3 -15.92 0.66 -23.54
N ALA A 4 -14.87 1.49 -23.56
CA ALA A 4 -13.49 1.03 -23.57
C ALA A 4 -13.08 0.35 -22.25
N ARG A 5 -13.61 0.81 -21.11
CA ARG A 5 -13.36 0.22 -19.79
C ARG A 5 -14.01 -1.16 -19.66
N ALA A 6 -15.24 -1.30 -20.14
CA ALA A 6 -15.94 -2.58 -20.17
C ALA A 6 -15.26 -3.58 -21.12
N ALA A 7 -14.81 -3.12 -22.29
CA ALA A 7 -14.09 -3.96 -23.25
C ALA A 7 -12.72 -4.45 -22.71
N LEU A 8 -11.94 -3.59 -22.04
CA LEU A 8 -10.67 -3.98 -21.42
C LEU A 8 -10.85 -4.90 -20.20
N ALA A 9 -11.91 -4.70 -19.41
CA ALA A 9 -12.24 -5.59 -18.31
C ALA A 9 -12.73 -6.97 -18.81
N ALA A 10 -13.46 -7.02 -19.93
CA ALA A 10 -13.90 -8.25 -20.57
C ALA A 10 -12.73 -9.07 -21.20
N LEU A 11 -11.56 -8.44 -21.39
CA LEU A 11 -10.34 -9.05 -21.91
C LEU A 11 -9.30 -9.36 -20.81
N ALA A 12 -9.63 -9.16 -19.53
CA ALA A 12 -8.69 -9.40 -18.45
C ALA A 12 -8.39 -10.91 -18.34
N PRO A 13 -7.15 -11.36 -18.66
CA PRO A 13 -6.82 -12.77 -18.58
C PRO A 13 -6.92 -13.23 -17.13
N ARG A 14 -7.38 -14.46 -16.93
CA ARG A 14 -7.51 -15.02 -15.59
C ARG A 14 -6.40 -16.03 -15.30
N SER A 15 -6.07 -16.17 -14.04
CA SER A 15 -5.03 -17.08 -13.54
C SER A 15 -5.57 -17.90 -12.37
N LEU A 16 -5.02 -19.10 -12.12
CA LEU A 16 -5.38 -19.87 -10.91
C LEU A 16 -4.95 -19.20 -9.60
N GLY A 17 -4.20 -18.10 -9.64
CA GLY A 17 -3.72 -17.43 -8.43
C GLY A 17 -2.71 -18.29 -7.66
N ALA A 18 -1.93 -19.12 -8.38
CA ALA A 18 -0.94 -20.02 -7.81
C ALA A 18 0.37 -19.97 -8.60
N GLN A 19 1.49 -19.96 -7.88
CA GLN A 19 2.81 -20.19 -8.45
C GLN A 19 3.01 -21.70 -8.63
N LEU A 20 3.21 -22.10 -9.88
CA LEU A 20 3.41 -23.49 -10.26
C LEU A 20 4.90 -23.80 -10.46
N ALA A 21 5.29 -25.03 -10.16
CA ALA A 21 6.62 -25.56 -10.42
C ALA A 21 6.50 -26.91 -11.13
N THR A 22 7.46 -27.27 -11.97
CA THR A 22 7.48 -28.58 -12.62
C THR A 22 7.96 -29.66 -11.65
N VAL A 23 7.32 -30.82 -11.69
CA VAL A 23 7.74 -32.03 -10.95
C VAL A 23 7.68 -33.23 -11.87
N GLU A 24 8.63 -34.16 -11.75
CA GLU A 24 8.64 -35.36 -12.59
C GLU A 24 7.51 -36.33 -12.23
N LEU A 25 6.86 -36.91 -13.23
CA LEU A 25 5.79 -37.89 -13.05
C LEU A 25 6.27 -39.09 -12.22
N ALA A 26 7.51 -39.55 -12.43
CA ALA A 26 8.10 -40.65 -11.67
C ALA A 26 8.17 -40.34 -10.16
N LYS A 27 8.51 -39.10 -9.80
CA LYS A 27 8.58 -38.63 -8.42
C LYS A 27 7.19 -38.55 -7.78
N VAL A 28 6.20 -38.04 -8.51
CA VAL A 28 4.81 -37.98 -8.02
C VAL A 28 4.23 -39.38 -7.85
N ARG A 29 4.48 -40.28 -8.81
CA ARG A 29 4.04 -41.68 -8.74
C ARG A 29 4.63 -42.43 -7.54
N ALA A 30 5.94 -42.32 -7.32
CA ALA A 30 6.63 -43.06 -6.26
C ALA A 30 6.46 -42.42 -4.88
N GLY A 31 6.43 -41.08 -4.79
CA GLY A 31 6.51 -40.36 -3.52
C GLY A 31 5.24 -39.63 -3.09
N MET A 32 4.24 -39.46 -3.96
CA MET A 32 3.00 -38.73 -3.64
C MET A 32 1.73 -39.54 -3.89
N GLY A 33 1.86 -40.82 -4.26
CA GLY A 33 0.74 -41.75 -4.37
C GLY A 33 -0.20 -41.53 -5.56
N LEU A 34 0.30 -41.03 -6.71
CA LEU A 34 -0.56 -40.85 -7.89
C LEU A 34 -1.16 -42.19 -8.36
N PRO A 35 -2.49 -42.32 -8.47
CA PRO A 35 -3.10 -43.57 -8.91
C PRO A 35 -2.64 -44.00 -10.31
N ARG A 36 -2.58 -45.32 -10.54
CA ARG A 36 -2.09 -45.90 -11.80
C ARG A 36 -2.89 -45.46 -13.02
N GLU A 37 -4.19 -45.25 -12.87
CA GLU A 37 -5.06 -44.74 -13.93
C GLU A 37 -4.63 -43.35 -14.42
N TRP A 38 -4.23 -42.46 -13.50
CA TRP A 38 -3.75 -41.13 -13.84
C TRP A 38 -2.36 -41.17 -14.45
N CYS A 39 -1.49 -42.06 -13.96
CA CYS A 39 -0.19 -42.29 -14.58
C CYS A 39 -0.33 -42.65 -16.07
N ARG A 40 -1.22 -43.60 -16.40
CA ARG A 40 -1.49 -44.00 -17.79
C ARG A 40 -2.02 -42.84 -18.62
N ARG A 41 -3.02 -42.12 -18.11
CA ARG A 41 -3.57 -40.92 -18.78
C ARG A 41 -2.49 -39.91 -19.16
N PHE A 42 -1.53 -39.65 -18.27
CA PHE A 42 -0.42 -38.73 -18.54
C PHE A 42 0.65 -39.31 -19.47
N GLU A 43 0.91 -40.62 -19.39
CA GLU A 43 1.82 -41.30 -20.33
C GLU A 43 1.27 -41.27 -21.76
N ASP A 44 -0.04 -41.49 -21.93
CA ASP A 44 -0.72 -41.44 -23.23
C ASP A 44 -0.84 -40.00 -23.77
N HIS A 45 -1.10 -39.03 -22.89
CA HIS A 45 -1.24 -37.62 -23.27
C HIS A 45 0.11 -36.95 -23.62
N CYS A 46 1.23 -37.48 -23.12
CA CYS A 46 2.56 -36.89 -23.30
C CYS A 46 3.54 -37.84 -24.02
N PRO A 47 3.34 -38.14 -25.32
CA PRO A 47 4.19 -39.08 -26.06
C PRO A 47 5.62 -38.57 -26.31
N GLU A 48 5.84 -37.25 -26.32
CA GLU A 48 7.11 -36.59 -26.71
C GLU A 48 8.15 -36.48 -25.56
N GLY A 49 8.04 -37.30 -24.52
CA GLY A 49 9.12 -37.53 -23.55
C GLY A 49 9.20 -36.56 -22.36
N ARG A 50 8.40 -35.49 -22.30
CA ARG A 50 8.33 -34.60 -21.12
C ARG A 50 7.32 -35.11 -20.09
N ARG A 51 7.73 -36.11 -19.31
CA ARG A 51 6.93 -36.71 -18.23
C ARG A 51 6.96 -35.85 -16.96
N GLN A 52 6.38 -34.65 -17.04
CA GLN A 52 6.28 -33.71 -15.93
C GLN A 52 4.82 -33.42 -15.57
N LEU A 53 4.60 -33.01 -14.34
CA LEU A 53 3.36 -32.48 -13.79
C LEU A 53 3.64 -31.11 -13.17
N LEU A 54 2.58 -30.41 -12.76
CA LEU A 54 2.68 -29.09 -12.14
C LEU A 54 2.32 -29.16 -10.67
N LEU A 55 3.25 -28.74 -9.82
CA LEU A 55 3.12 -28.63 -8.37
C LEU A 55 2.77 -27.20 -7.98
N VAL A 56 1.80 -27.02 -7.09
CA VAL A 56 1.52 -25.74 -6.44
C VAL A 56 2.63 -25.44 -5.43
N ARG A 57 3.56 -24.55 -5.79
CA ARG A 57 4.66 -24.14 -4.92
C ARG A 57 4.21 -23.13 -3.87
N ARG A 58 3.31 -22.22 -4.27
CA ARG A 58 2.85 -21.10 -3.46
C ARG A 58 1.55 -20.56 -4.01
N ARG A 59 0.73 -19.99 -3.15
CA ARG A 59 -0.50 -19.28 -3.53
C ARG A 59 -0.27 -17.79 -3.57
N ALA A 60 -0.88 -17.11 -4.53
CA ALA A 60 -0.98 -15.67 -4.50
C ALA A 60 -1.98 -15.23 -3.42
N VAL A 61 -1.75 -14.04 -2.88
CA VAL A 61 -2.76 -13.34 -2.09
C VAL A 61 -3.79 -12.77 -3.05
N PHE A 62 -5.05 -13.13 -2.86
CA PHE A 62 -6.16 -12.56 -3.60
C PHE A 62 -6.44 -11.13 -3.09
N PRO A 63 -6.92 -10.21 -3.94
CA PRO A 63 -7.42 -8.91 -3.50
C PRO A 63 -8.47 -9.07 -2.40
N PRO A 64 -8.58 -8.14 -1.43
CA PRO A 64 -9.54 -8.24 -0.32
C PRO A 64 -10.97 -8.60 -0.74
N GLU A 65 -11.46 -7.99 -1.82
CA GLU A 65 -12.78 -8.27 -2.41
C GLU A 65 -12.96 -9.71 -2.92
N GLU A 66 -11.86 -10.41 -3.20
CA GLU A 66 -11.82 -11.79 -3.67
C GLU A 66 -11.22 -12.75 -2.62
N GLN A 67 -10.80 -12.26 -1.45
CA GLN A 67 -10.17 -13.06 -0.39
C GLN A 67 -11.13 -14.08 0.22
N GLU A 68 -12.39 -13.69 0.46
CA GLU A 68 -13.43 -14.61 0.96
C GLU A 68 -13.74 -15.72 -0.05
N ARG A 69 -13.52 -15.45 -1.34
CA ARG A 69 -13.62 -16.44 -2.41
C ARG A 69 -12.36 -17.29 -2.51
N GLY A 70 -11.26 -16.91 -1.84
CA GLY A 70 -9.87 -17.23 -2.14
C GLY A 70 -9.38 -18.65 -1.81
N GLY A 71 -9.18 -19.42 -2.89
CA GLY A 71 -8.15 -20.44 -3.08
C GLY A 71 -8.34 -21.77 -2.35
N LEU A 72 -9.02 -22.70 -3.02
CA LEU A 72 -9.12 -24.10 -2.59
C LEU A 72 -7.79 -24.86 -2.72
N LEU A 73 -6.86 -24.37 -3.54
CA LEU A 73 -5.54 -24.99 -3.73
C LEU A 73 -4.69 -24.85 -2.48
N GLU A 74 -3.86 -25.85 -2.20
CA GLU A 74 -2.89 -25.89 -1.11
C GLU A 74 -1.47 -26.00 -1.67
N THR A 75 -0.49 -25.45 -0.93
CA THR A 75 0.92 -25.69 -1.25
C THR A 75 1.20 -27.20 -1.17
N GLY A 76 1.81 -27.74 -2.23
CA GLY A 76 2.08 -29.18 -2.35
C GLY A 76 1.08 -29.94 -3.20
N ASP A 77 -0.05 -29.34 -3.58
CA ASP A 77 -0.98 -29.96 -4.52
C ASP A 77 -0.31 -30.20 -5.88
N VAL A 78 -0.55 -31.35 -6.48
CA VAL A 78 -0.17 -31.60 -7.88
C VAL A 78 -1.39 -31.43 -8.77
N LEU A 79 -1.33 -30.48 -9.70
CA LEU A 79 -2.38 -30.25 -10.69
C LEU A 79 -2.43 -31.42 -11.67
N LEU A 80 -3.62 -31.98 -11.87
CA LEU A 80 -3.89 -33.06 -12.81
C LEU A 80 -4.76 -32.59 -13.97
N ALA A 81 -5.83 -31.83 -13.67
CA ALA A 81 -6.72 -31.31 -14.69
C ALA A 81 -7.28 -29.94 -14.31
N VAL A 82 -7.59 -29.11 -15.30
CA VAL A 82 -8.27 -27.81 -15.14
C VAL A 82 -9.37 -27.73 -16.19
N GLY A 83 -10.59 -27.43 -15.77
CA GLY A 83 -11.75 -27.41 -16.67
C GLY A 83 -12.06 -28.77 -17.31
N GLY A 84 -11.67 -29.87 -16.65
CA GLY A 84 -11.81 -31.23 -17.17
C GLY A 84 -10.74 -31.63 -18.20
N LEU A 85 -9.82 -30.74 -18.56
CA LEU A 85 -8.71 -31.01 -19.46
C LEU A 85 -7.45 -31.39 -18.66
N LEU A 86 -6.74 -32.43 -19.10
CA LEU A 86 -5.43 -32.77 -18.53
C LEU A 86 -4.44 -31.62 -18.75
N VAL A 87 -3.70 -31.26 -17.71
CA VAL A 87 -2.71 -30.18 -17.76
C VAL A 87 -1.35 -30.65 -17.23
N HIS A 88 -0.30 -30.33 -17.96
CA HIS A 88 1.09 -30.63 -17.59
C HIS A 88 2.07 -29.50 -17.94
N ARG A 89 1.61 -28.48 -18.69
CA ARG A 89 2.40 -27.29 -19.05
C ARG A 89 1.71 -26.01 -18.64
N PHE A 90 2.51 -24.98 -18.36
CA PHE A 90 1.98 -23.66 -17.96
C PHE A 90 0.96 -23.08 -18.95
N PRO A 91 1.15 -23.13 -20.29
CA PRO A 91 0.18 -22.57 -21.24
C PRO A 91 -1.18 -23.29 -21.23
N GLU A 92 -1.20 -24.59 -20.92
CA GLU A 92 -2.46 -25.36 -20.83
C GLU A 92 -3.28 -24.91 -19.62
N VAL A 93 -2.60 -24.69 -18.48
CA VAL A 93 -3.23 -24.15 -17.28
C VAL A 93 -3.75 -22.75 -17.56
N GLU A 94 -2.95 -21.89 -18.19
CA GLU A 94 -3.37 -20.53 -18.54
C GLU A 94 -4.60 -20.56 -19.45
N ALA A 95 -4.60 -21.36 -20.51
CA ALA A 95 -5.75 -21.47 -21.42
C ALA A 95 -7.01 -22.01 -20.71
N ALA A 96 -6.87 -22.99 -19.81
CA ALA A 96 -7.99 -23.60 -19.11
C ALA A 96 -8.53 -22.76 -17.94
N ALA A 97 -7.77 -21.80 -17.41
CA ALA A 97 -8.13 -20.99 -16.24
C ALA A 97 -8.95 -19.72 -16.56
N GLN A 98 -9.51 -19.58 -17.77
CA GLN A 98 -10.12 -18.31 -18.22
C GLN A 98 -11.54 -18.03 -17.69
N ALA A 99 -12.21 -18.99 -17.06
CA ALA A 99 -13.51 -18.78 -16.41
C ALA A 99 -13.33 -18.25 -14.97
N GLU A 100 -14.33 -17.56 -14.41
CA GLU A 100 -14.30 -17.03 -13.03
C GLU A 100 -14.06 -18.13 -11.99
N ARG A 101 -14.61 -19.31 -12.25
CA ARG A 101 -14.39 -20.53 -11.47
C ARG A 101 -14.14 -21.68 -12.42
N VAL A 102 -13.21 -22.55 -12.05
CA VAL A 102 -12.84 -23.71 -12.86
C VAL A 102 -12.73 -24.94 -11.97
N ALA A 103 -13.22 -26.07 -12.48
CA ALA A 103 -13.00 -27.35 -11.83
C ALA A 103 -11.51 -27.72 -11.97
N VAL A 104 -10.79 -27.75 -10.85
CA VAL A 104 -9.39 -28.13 -10.76
C VAL A 104 -9.28 -29.46 -10.05
N THR A 105 -8.79 -30.47 -10.77
CA THR A 105 -8.48 -31.77 -10.19
C THR A 105 -7.03 -31.78 -9.74
N VAL A 106 -6.82 -32.08 -8.45
CA VAL A 106 -5.49 -32.12 -7.83
C VAL A 106 -5.26 -33.43 -7.10
N LEU A 107 -4.00 -33.82 -7.00
CA LEU A 107 -3.54 -34.81 -6.04
C LEU A 107 -3.14 -34.08 -4.75
N ARG A 108 -3.89 -34.34 -3.67
CA ARG A 108 -3.62 -33.83 -2.33
C ARG A 108 -3.60 -34.98 -1.36
N ARG A 109 -2.49 -35.15 -0.63
CA ARG A 109 -2.33 -36.21 0.39
C ARG A 109 -2.73 -37.60 -0.17
N GLU A 110 -2.16 -37.95 -1.33
CA GLU A 110 -2.40 -39.21 -2.05
C GLU A 110 -3.84 -39.43 -2.57
N GLN A 111 -4.73 -38.44 -2.41
CA GLN A 111 -6.10 -38.49 -2.89
C GLN A 111 -6.30 -37.55 -4.07
N VAL A 112 -7.01 -38.04 -5.09
CA VAL A 112 -7.43 -37.22 -6.21
C VAL A 112 -8.75 -36.55 -5.84
N ILE A 113 -8.73 -35.23 -5.74
CA ILE A 113 -9.89 -34.42 -5.40
C ILE A 113 -10.14 -33.40 -6.52
N THR A 114 -11.41 -33.09 -6.78
CA THR A 114 -11.78 -32.02 -7.70
C THR A 114 -12.38 -30.87 -6.91
N LEU A 115 -11.84 -29.69 -7.16
CA LEU A 115 -12.14 -28.46 -6.43
C LEU A 115 -12.72 -27.46 -7.42
N ASP A 116 -13.80 -26.78 -7.05
CA ASP A 116 -14.30 -25.66 -7.83
C ASP A 116 -13.53 -24.39 -7.41
N ALA A 117 -12.38 -24.16 -8.04
CA ALA A 117 -11.46 -23.11 -7.61
C ALA A 117 -11.80 -21.77 -8.27
N PRO A 118 -11.80 -20.65 -7.52
CA PRO A 118 -11.85 -19.33 -8.14
C PRO A 118 -10.58 -19.09 -8.95
N THR A 119 -10.68 -18.27 -9.98
CA THR A 119 -9.52 -17.73 -10.69
C THR A 119 -9.40 -16.25 -10.39
N LEU A 120 -8.17 -15.75 -10.41
CA LEU A 120 -7.83 -14.35 -10.23
C LEU A 120 -7.90 -13.61 -11.57
N ALA A 121 -8.68 -12.54 -11.64
CA ALA A 121 -8.63 -11.63 -12.79
C ALA A 121 -7.33 -10.85 -12.77
N LEU A 122 -6.51 -10.96 -13.80
CA LEU A 122 -5.29 -10.17 -13.90
C LEU A 122 -5.65 -8.81 -14.53
N PRO A 123 -5.47 -7.69 -13.80
CA PRO A 123 -5.78 -6.39 -14.35
C PRO A 123 -4.84 -6.11 -15.54
N PRO A 124 -5.35 -5.59 -16.66
CA PRO A 124 -4.53 -5.29 -17.83
C PRO A 124 -3.51 -4.17 -17.56
N ILE A 125 -3.74 -3.38 -16.51
CA ILE A 125 -2.86 -2.32 -16.05
C ILE A 125 -2.54 -2.61 -14.58
N GLY A 126 -1.27 -2.86 -14.27
CA GLY A 126 -0.83 -3.15 -12.91
C GLY A 126 -0.89 -1.92 -12.00
N THR A 127 0.08 -1.02 -12.12
CA THR A 127 0.15 0.17 -11.25
C THR A 127 -0.67 1.32 -11.80
N ARG A 128 -1.51 1.90 -10.94
CA ARG A 128 -2.46 2.97 -11.30
C ARG A 128 -2.30 4.23 -10.45
N ARG A 129 -1.63 4.11 -9.32
CA ARG A 129 -1.42 5.16 -8.34
C ARG A 129 -0.06 4.99 -7.69
N LEU A 130 0.70 6.06 -7.66
CA LEU A 130 2.00 6.15 -6.99
C LEU A 130 1.97 7.34 -6.05
N LEU A 131 2.55 7.18 -4.87
CA LEU A 131 2.76 8.25 -3.92
C LEU A 131 4.26 8.41 -3.67
N MET A 132 4.76 9.63 -3.72
CA MET A 132 6.09 10.01 -3.25
C MET A 132 5.91 10.77 -1.94
N TRP A 133 6.55 10.31 -0.87
CA TRP A 133 6.56 11.02 0.42
C TRP A 133 7.94 10.91 1.04
N SER A 134 8.56 12.04 1.41
CA SER A 134 9.90 12.07 2.03
C SER A 134 10.97 11.24 1.27
N GLY A 135 10.81 11.13 -0.06
CA GLY A 135 11.67 10.38 -0.97
C GLY A 135 11.51 8.86 -1.00
N VAL A 136 10.48 8.31 -0.35
CA VAL A 136 10.01 6.94 -0.61
C VAL A 136 8.86 6.94 -1.62
N MET A 137 8.89 6.00 -2.56
CA MET A 137 7.83 5.74 -3.52
C MET A 137 6.96 4.58 -3.03
N LEU A 138 5.69 4.87 -2.79
CA LEU A 138 4.68 3.99 -2.23
C LEU A 138 3.61 3.68 -3.26
N GLN A 139 3.12 2.45 -3.26
CA GLN A 139 2.00 2.00 -4.09
C GLN A 139 1.24 0.86 -3.41
N ALA A 140 0.05 0.54 -3.90
CA ALA A 140 -0.58 -0.72 -3.52
C ALA A 140 0.32 -1.91 -3.95
N PRO A 141 0.35 -3.03 -3.21
CA PRO A 141 1.12 -4.20 -3.62
C PRO A 141 0.71 -4.64 -5.03
N HIS A 142 1.69 -4.71 -5.92
CA HIS A 142 1.48 -5.12 -7.30
C HIS A 142 1.48 -6.66 -7.40
N GLN A 143 0.91 -7.21 -8.47
CA GLN A 143 0.68 -8.64 -8.61
C GLN A 143 1.91 -9.53 -8.31
N PRO A 144 3.13 -9.23 -8.78
CA PRO A 144 4.33 -9.96 -8.38
C PRO A 144 4.58 -10.06 -6.86
N VAL A 145 4.27 -9.00 -6.10
CA VAL A 145 4.39 -9.00 -4.63
C VAL A 145 3.28 -9.84 -4.01
N LEU A 146 2.04 -9.72 -4.50
CA LEU A 146 0.91 -10.54 -4.04
C LEU A 146 1.15 -12.04 -4.31
N ASN A 147 1.82 -12.37 -5.41
CA ASN A 147 2.24 -13.74 -5.75
C ASN A 147 3.27 -14.31 -4.78
N LEU A 148 3.87 -13.49 -3.90
CA LEU A 148 4.71 -13.98 -2.80
C LEU A 148 3.90 -14.61 -1.66
N GLY A 149 2.56 -14.53 -1.70
CA GLY A 149 1.67 -15.27 -0.80
C GLY A 149 1.58 -14.69 0.60
N TYR A 150 2.06 -13.46 0.79
CA TYR A 150 2.00 -12.77 2.06
C TYR A 150 1.73 -11.27 1.88
N VAL A 151 0.82 -10.76 2.71
CA VAL A 151 0.56 -9.34 2.92
C VAL A 151 0.35 -9.14 4.43
N PRO A 152 0.91 -8.09 5.05
CA PRO A 152 0.76 -7.86 6.49
C PRO A 152 -0.69 -7.61 6.92
N GLU A 153 -1.05 -8.16 8.07
CA GLU A 153 -2.34 -7.89 8.72
C GLU A 153 -2.47 -6.40 9.10
N GLY A 154 -3.64 -5.80 8.83
CA GLY A 154 -3.96 -4.43 9.23
C GLY A 154 -3.21 -3.31 8.50
N GLY A 155 -2.34 -3.60 7.51
CA GLY A 155 -1.48 -2.59 6.89
C GLY A 155 -0.95 -2.93 5.49
N GLY A 156 -1.64 -3.81 4.77
CA GLY A 156 -1.17 -4.39 3.51
C GLY A 156 -1.18 -3.48 2.27
N GLY A 157 -1.87 -2.33 2.29
CA GLY A 157 -2.10 -1.53 1.09
C GLY A 157 -1.03 -0.50 0.74
N VAL A 158 0.04 -0.38 1.52
CA VAL A 158 1.09 0.63 1.33
C VAL A 158 2.45 -0.05 1.22
N TYR A 159 2.89 -0.32 0.00
CA TYR A 159 4.15 -1.00 -0.30
C TYR A 159 5.19 -0.02 -0.85
N ALA A 160 6.36 0.03 -0.23
CA ALA A 160 7.50 0.81 -0.68
C ALA A 160 8.23 0.08 -1.83
N SER A 161 8.06 0.59 -3.05
CA SER A 161 8.68 0.01 -4.24
C SER A 161 10.06 0.57 -4.54
N ARG A 162 10.33 1.81 -4.13
CA ARG A 162 11.60 2.50 -4.38
C ARG A 162 11.85 3.57 -3.32
N TRP A 163 13.10 3.95 -3.15
CA TRP A 163 13.50 5.16 -2.44
C TRP A 163 14.53 5.92 -3.27
N CYS A 164 14.68 7.21 -3.00
CA CYS A 164 15.63 8.07 -3.69
C CYS A 164 16.88 8.32 -2.83
N TYR A 165 18.06 8.28 -3.43
CA TYR A 165 19.30 8.63 -2.74
C TYR A 165 19.30 10.10 -2.30
N GLY A 166 19.90 10.36 -1.14
CA GLY A 166 19.93 11.70 -0.52
C GLY A 166 18.60 12.16 0.10
N SER A 167 17.53 11.37 0.00
CA SER A 167 16.25 11.69 0.63
C SER A 167 16.24 11.44 2.14
N PRO A 168 15.26 11.99 2.88
CA PRO A 168 15.00 11.58 4.25
C PRO A 168 14.80 10.06 4.38
N ALA A 169 14.05 9.41 3.49
CA ALA A 169 13.89 7.96 3.49
C ALA A 169 15.26 7.24 3.47
N HIS A 170 16.16 7.67 2.59
CA HIS A 170 17.52 7.13 2.53
C HIS A 170 18.32 7.39 3.81
N LYS A 171 18.32 8.64 4.29
CA LYS A 171 19.06 9.07 5.48
C LYS A 171 18.65 8.30 6.74
N TYR A 172 17.36 8.07 6.91
CA TYR A 172 16.80 7.39 8.09
C TYR A 172 16.61 5.88 7.90
N GLY A 173 17.09 5.32 6.78
CA GLY A 173 17.14 3.87 6.55
C GLY A 173 15.83 3.22 6.08
N LEU A 174 14.82 3.99 5.70
CA LEU A 174 13.60 3.48 5.07
C LEU A 174 13.91 3.09 3.61
N ARG A 175 13.93 1.78 3.35
CA ARG A 175 14.24 1.20 2.03
C ARG A 175 13.00 0.62 1.35
N ALA A 176 13.12 0.21 0.09
CA ALA A 176 12.06 -0.53 -0.60
C ALA A 176 11.88 -1.93 -0.02
N THR A 177 10.91 -2.67 -0.56
CA THR A 177 10.56 -4.06 -0.19
C THR A 177 10.01 -4.20 1.23
N VAL A 178 9.35 -3.14 1.70
CA VAL A 178 8.63 -3.12 2.96
C VAL A 178 7.23 -2.57 2.76
N TRP A 179 6.29 -3.02 3.57
CA TRP A 179 5.00 -2.38 3.75
C TRP A 179 5.10 -1.36 4.89
N VAL A 180 4.49 -0.20 4.70
CA VAL A 180 4.25 0.75 5.80
C VAL A 180 2.88 0.43 6.37
N VAL A 181 2.85 -0.12 7.58
CA VAL A 181 1.62 -0.61 8.20
C VAL A 181 1.05 0.39 9.21
N GLU A 182 1.87 1.35 9.66
CA GLU A 182 1.47 2.35 10.65
C GLU A 182 2.31 3.62 10.53
N VAL A 183 1.68 4.77 10.77
CA VAL A 183 2.30 6.10 10.89
C VAL A 183 1.87 6.72 12.21
N ASN A 184 2.81 7.01 13.11
CA ASN A 184 2.55 7.61 14.45
C ASN A 184 1.44 6.90 15.26
N GLY A 185 1.38 5.56 15.25
CA GLY A 185 0.31 4.82 15.94
C GLY A 185 -0.95 4.60 15.09
N THR A 186 -1.09 5.31 13.96
CA THR A 186 -2.27 5.21 13.09
C THR A 186 -2.06 4.14 12.02
N PRO A 187 -2.91 3.10 11.94
CA PRO A 187 -2.81 2.07 10.91
C PRO A 187 -2.99 2.63 9.49
N THR A 188 -2.23 2.10 8.54
CA THR A 188 -2.28 2.52 7.12
C THR A 188 -2.64 1.36 6.20
N PRO A 189 -3.91 0.88 6.22
CA PRO A 189 -4.34 -0.25 5.40
C PRO A 189 -4.41 0.09 3.90
N THR A 190 -4.45 1.37 3.53
CA THR A 190 -4.55 1.85 2.15
C THR A 190 -3.66 3.07 1.91
N LEU A 191 -3.39 3.39 0.63
CA LEU A 191 -2.69 4.63 0.26
C LEU A 191 -3.44 5.89 0.72
N ASP A 192 -4.77 5.86 0.75
CA ASP A 192 -5.58 6.98 1.26
C ASP A 192 -5.42 7.16 2.77
N ALA A 193 -5.45 6.07 3.53
CA ALA A 193 -5.20 6.11 4.97
C ALA A 193 -3.79 6.62 5.27
N PHE A 194 -2.79 6.20 4.48
CA PHE A 194 -1.43 6.74 4.58
C PHE A 194 -1.38 8.23 4.28
N LEU A 195 -1.99 8.67 3.17
CA LEU A 195 -2.06 10.09 2.79
C LEU A 195 -2.70 10.94 3.88
N ALA A 196 -3.83 10.51 4.43
CA ALA A 196 -4.50 11.19 5.53
C ALA A 196 -3.60 11.29 6.78
N ALA A 197 -2.90 10.21 7.12
CA ALA A 197 -1.99 10.19 8.27
C ALA A 197 -0.79 11.14 8.09
N VAL A 198 -0.28 11.29 6.86
CA VAL A 198 0.87 12.19 6.60
C VAL A 198 0.48 13.64 6.28
N ALA A 199 -0.76 13.89 5.86
CA ALA A 199 -1.24 15.23 5.54
C ALA A 199 -1.28 16.15 6.77
N ALA A 200 -1.48 15.60 7.97
CA ALA A 200 -1.48 16.32 9.23
C ALA A 200 -0.08 16.61 9.79
N LEU A 201 0.99 16.15 9.13
CA LEU A 201 2.36 16.28 9.64
C LEU A 201 3.00 17.56 9.11
N ASP A 202 3.58 18.35 10.01
CA ASP A 202 4.35 19.54 9.62
C ASP A 202 5.72 19.19 9.01
N HIS A 203 6.31 20.18 8.34
CA HIS A 203 7.69 20.10 7.87
C HIS A 203 8.67 20.00 9.06
N GLY A 204 9.65 19.09 8.97
CA GLY A 204 10.68 18.93 9.99
C GLY A 204 10.22 18.11 11.20
N THR A 205 9.01 17.57 11.20
CA THR A 205 8.51 16.75 12.30
C THR A 205 9.07 15.33 12.25
N ALA A 206 9.36 14.75 13.42
CA ALA A 206 9.75 13.35 13.54
C ALA A 206 8.52 12.45 13.44
N VAL A 207 8.60 11.43 12.59
CA VAL A 207 7.51 10.52 12.24
C VAL A 207 7.97 9.11 12.53
N ARG A 208 7.20 8.40 13.35
CA ARG A 208 7.42 6.99 13.65
C ARG A 208 6.65 6.14 12.65
N LEU A 209 7.36 5.33 11.89
CA LEU A 209 6.81 4.40 10.91
C LEU A 209 6.99 2.98 11.43
N ARG A 210 5.91 2.20 11.51
CA ARG A 210 6.02 0.74 11.64
C ARG A 210 5.94 0.13 10.26
N THR A 211 6.87 -0.77 9.99
CA THR A 211 7.00 -1.43 8.68
C THR A 211 7.14 -2.93 8.86
N VAL A 212 6.81 -3.67 7.82
CA VAL A 212 7.00 -5.12 7.73
C VAL A 212 7.72 -5.41 6.42
N ASP A 213 8.75 -6.24 6.43
CA ASP A 213 9.46 -6.64 5.20
C ASP A 213 8.88 -7.92 4.56
N LEU A 214 9.39 -8.29 3.38
CA LEU A 214 9.00 -9.51 2.66
C LEU A 214 9.23 -10.82 3.47
N ASN A 215 10.07 -10.78 4.50
CA ASN A 215 10.35 -11.91 5.39
C ASN A 215 9.59 -11.80 6.71
N THR A 216 8.49 -11.02 6.72
CA THR A 216 7.60 -10.78 7.86
C THR A 216 8.26 -10.11 9.07
N LYS A 217 9.47 -9.55 8.91
CA LYS A 217 10.18 -8.87 10.00
C LYS A 217 9.61 -7.48 10.19
N VAL A 218 9.16 -7.21 11.42
CA VAL A 218 8.68 -5.89 11.83
C VAL A 218 9.86 -4.99 12.16
N LYS A 219 9.84 -3.76 11.65
CA LYS A 219 10.82 -2.71 12.00
C LYS A 219 10.13 -1.38 12.22
N VAL A 220 10.61 -0.64 13.23
CA VAL A 220 10.18 0.72 13.50
C VAL A 220 11.28 1.67 13.05
N PHE A 221 10.91 2.68 12.27
CA PHE A 221 11.78 3.74 11.80
C PHE A 221 11.30 5.08 12.35
N THR A 222 12.24 5.98 12.65
CA THR A 222 11.93 7.39 12.93
C THR A 222 12.54 8.23 11.81
N LEU A 223 11.69 8.94 11.07
CA LEU A 223 12.08 9.79 9.94
C LEU A 223 11.69 11.23 10.21
N LYS A 224 12.55 12.19 9.86
CA LYS A 224 12.20 13.61 9.87
C LYS A 224 11.66 14.03 8.50
N THR A 225 10.48 14.66 8.44
CA THR A 225 9.87 15.10 7.18
C THR A 225 10.67 16.24 6.54
N ASP A 226 10.72 16.26 5.22
CA ASP A 226 11.31 17.36 4.44
C ASP A 226 10.43 17.67 3.22
N TYR A 227 9.48 18.57 3.36
CA TYR A 227 8.56 18.93 2.29
C TYR A 227 9.07 20.05 1.40
N HIS A 228 10.19 20.68 1.76
CA HIS A 228 10.83 21.68 0.92
C HIS A 228 11.49 21.01 -0.30
N TYR A 229 12.31 19.98 -0.05
CA TYR A 229 12.97 19.22 -1.14
C TYR A 229 12.20 17.97 -1.55
N TRP A 230 11.44 17.35 -0.63
CA TRP A 230 10.71 16.11 -0.86
C TRP A 230 9.20 16.27 -0.59
N PRO A 231 8.49 17.10 -1.38
CA PRO A 231 7.06 17.29 -1.20
C PRO A 231 6.29 15.98 -1.38
N THR A 232 5.10 15.93 -0.78
CA THR A 232 4.17 14.83 -1.01
C THR A 232 3.57 14.96 -2.41
N LEU A 233 3.91 14.02 -3.29
CA LEU A 233 3.41 13.98 -4.67
C LEU A 233 2.61 12.71 -4.88
N GLU A 234 1.51 12.84 -5.60
CA GLU A 234 0.67 11.73 -6.01
C GLU A 234 0.60 11.72 -7.54
N VAL A 235 0.77 10.54 -8.13
CA VAL A 235 0.62 10.33 -9.57
C VAL A 235 -0.47 9.29 -9.77
N VAL A 236 -1.57 9.68 -10.40
CA VAL A 236 -2.75 8.83 -10.64
C VAL A 236 -2.96 8.69 -12.13
N ARG A 237 -3.12 7.46 -12.60
CA ARG A 237 -3.48 7.20 -14.00
C ARG A 237 -4.96 7.39 -14.20
N ASP A 238 -5.33 8.22 -15.17
CA ASP A 238 -6.69 8.32 -15.69
C ASP A 238 -6.94 7.19 -16.71
N ASP A 239 -7.88 6.29 -16.42
CA ASP A 239 -8.30 5.19 -17.29
C ASP A 239 -8.87 5.66 -18.61
N ALA A 240 -9.64 6.75 -18.58
CA ALA A 240 -10.41 7.21 -19.73
C ALA A 240 -9.49 7.80 -20.80
N THR A 241 -8.46 8.53 -20.38
CA THR A 241 -7.52 9.19 -21.30
C THR A 241 -6.19 8.46 -21.44
N GLY A 242 -5.88 7.54 -20.52
CA GLY A 242 -4.59 6.86 -20.44
C GLY A 242 -3.45 7.73 -19.90
N ARG A 243 -3.74 8.98 -19.52
CA ARG A 243 -2.74 9.95 -19.06
C ARG A 243 -2.47 9.80 -17.56
N TRP A 244 -1.30 10.25 -17.13
CA TRP A 244 -0.96 10.35 -15.72
C TRP A 244 -1.21 11.78 -15.24
N LEU A 245 -1.96 11.90 -14.15
CA LEU A 245 -2.28 13.14 -13.48
C LEU A 245 -1.35 13.27 -12.27
N HIS A 246 -0.70 14.42 -12.17
CA HIS A 246 0.19 14.74 -11.05
C HIS A 246 -0.54 15.66 -10.08
N ARG A 247 -0.52 15.33 -8.80
CA ARG A 247 -1.07 16.15 -7.72
C ARG A 247 0.01 16.37 -6.68
N LYS A 248 0.27 17.64 -6.37
CA LYS A 248 1.09 18.02 -5.22
C LYS A 248 0.16 18.23 -4.04
N HIS A 249 0.35 17.44 -2.98
CA HIS A 249 -0.40 17.60 -1.75
C HIS A 249 0.22 18.76 -0.96
N SER A 250 -0.58 19.78 -0.67
CA SER A 250 -0.16 20.89 0.17
C SER A 250 -0.04 20.43 1.62
N VAL A 251 1.04 20.82 2.26
CA VAL A 251 1.22 20.64 3.70
C VAL A 251 0.59 21.86 4.39
N PRO A 252 -0.09 21.72 5.53
CA PRO A 252 -0.30 22.87 6.40
C PRO A 252 1.08 23.46 6.73
N SER A 253 1.32 24.67 6.24
CA SER A 253 2.49 25.45 6.61
C SER A 253 2.05 26.43 7.68
N PRO A 254 2.78 26.58 8.80
CA PRO A 254 2.56 27.72 9.70
C PRO A 254 2.82 29.08 9.01
N ASN A 255 3.45 29.08 7.82
CA ASN A 255 3.76 30.27 7.02
C ASN A 255 2.96 30.34 5.70
N ASN A 256 1.68 29.98 5.69
CA ASN A 256 0.80 30.37 4.57
C ASN A 256 0.24 31.77 4.83
N PRO A 257 0.70 32.84 4.15
CA PRO A 257 0.20 34.20 4.37
C PRO A 257 -1.27 34.38 3.90
N ALA A 258 -1.86 33.40 3.21
CA ALA A 258 -3.25 33.48 2.74
C ALA A 258 -4.32 33.22 3.84
N ALA A 259 -3.93 33.07 5.11
CA ALA A 259 -4.87 32.91 6.23
C ALA A 259 -4.88 34.08 7.24
N HIS A 260 -4.10 35.14 6.98
CA HIS A 260 -4.22 36.41 7.70
C HIS A 260 -4.82 37.44 6.76
N GLU A 261 -6.15 37.46 6.67
CA GLU A 261 -6.84 38.67 6.26
C GLU A 261 -6.71 39.64 7.45
N GLU A 262 -5.70 40.51 7.38
CA GLU A 262 -5.58 41.65 8.31
C GLU A 262 -6.87 42.47 8.25
N PRO A 263 -7.47 42.84 9.40
CA PRO A 263 -8.54 43.83 9.36
C PRO A 263 -7.98 45.16 8.86
N PRO A 264 -8.77 45.95 8.10
CA PRO A 264 -8.28 47.17 7.48
C PRO A 264 -7.77 48.15 8.56
N PRO A 265 -6.73 48.95 8.25
CA PRO A 265 -6.21 49.93 9.20
C PRO A 265 -7.30 50.94 9.56
N ALA A 266 -7.43 51.22 10.86
CA ALA A 266 -8.26 52.30 11.37
C ALA A 266 -7.80 53.62 10.75
N ALA A 267 -8.75 54.39 10.23
CA ALA A 267 -8.52 55.68 9.60
C ALA A 267 -7.80 56.65 10.56
N GLU A 268 -6.82 57.37 10.01
CA GLU A 268 -6.17 58.52 10.63
C GLU A 268 -7.21 59.59 10.99
N GLU A 269 -7.29 59.96 12.27
CA GLU A 269 -7.84 61.25 12.68
C GLU A 269 -6.71 62.22 13.02
N GLY A 270 -6.51 63.18 12.13
CA GLY A 270 -6.49 64.60 12.48
C GLY A 270 -5.36 65.09 13.39
N ALA A 271 -4.30 65.58 12.76
CA ALA A 271 -3.36 66.51 13.37
C ALA A 271 -4.05 67.83 13.80
N ALA A 272 -3.73 68.33 14.99
CA ALA A 272 -3.78 69.75 15.33
C ALA A 272 -2.70 70.10 16.37
N PRO A 273 -2.15 71.33 16.36
CA PRO A 273 -0.75 71.58 16.68
C PRO A 273 -0.47 72.09 18.09
N THR A 274 0.78 71.94 18.49
CA THR A 274 1.41 72.44 19.72
C THR A 274 1.48 73.97 19.75
N ALA A 275 0.99 74.57 20.84
CA ALA A 275 1.33 75.93 21.25
C ALA A 275 1.69 75.94 22.75
N ALA A 276 2.80 76.60 23.07
CA ALA A 276 3.33 76.77 24.42
C ALA A 276 2.60 77.87 25.20
N ALA A 277 2.47 77.72 26.53
CA ALA A 277 2.90 78.70 27.56
C ALA A 277 2.28 78.43 28.96
N MET A 278 3.18 78.42 29.97
CA MET A 278 3.09 79.09 31.28
C MET A 278 2.02 78.75 32.36
N THR A 279 2.56 78.21 33.48
CA THR A 279 2.44 78.71 34.88
C THR A 279 1.35 78.16 35.83
N THR A 280 1.79 77.96 37.08
CA THR A 280 1.11 77.75 38.39
C THR A 280 0.72 76.30 38.72
N ALA A 281 1.41 75.67 39.68
CA ALA A 281 1.03 75.54 41.10
C ALA A 281 -0.34 74.87 41.25
N THR A 282 -0.52 73.76 41.96
CA THR A 282 -0.40 73.67 43.42
C THR A 282 -0.46 72.20 43.86
N VAL A 283 0.31 71.88 44.90
CA VAL A 283 0.18 70.87 45.96
C VAL A 283 -1.21 70.19 46.09
N GLU A 284 -1.26 68.86 46.17
CA GLU A 284 -1.76 68.15 47.37
C GLU A 284 -1.56 66.62 47.30
N GLU A 285 -0.96 66.11 48.37
CA GLU A 285 -0.88 64.71 48.76
C GLU A 285 -2.28 64.15 49.04
N GLY A 286 -2.51 62.90 48.64
CA GLY A 286 -3.78 62.21 48.85
C GLY A 286 -3.60 60.71 48.97
N GLN A 287 -2.94 60.32 50.07
CA GLN A 287 -2.81 58.97 50.62
C GLN A 287 -4.09 58.12 50.48
N GLN A 288 -3.99 56.88 49.98
CA GLN A 288 -4.82 55.76 50.46
C GLN A 288 -4.07 54.42 50.42
N PRO A 289 -4.43 53.46 51.31
CA PRO A 289 -3.48 52.53 51.88
C PRO A 289 -3.69 51.05 51.48
N ALA A 290 -2.62 50.31 51.78
CA ALA A 290 -2.51 48.91 52.19
C ALA A 290 -3.74 47.99 52.22
N ALA A 291 -3.59 46.82 51.58
CA ALA A 291 -3.82 45.44 52.07
C ALA A 291 -3.98 44.54 50.84
N SER A 292 -3.46 43.31 50.71
CA SER A 292 -2.84 42.38 51.63
C SER A 292 -2.13 41.28 50.81
N ARG A 293 -1.00 40.77 51.35
CA ARG A 293 -0.58 39.34 51.48
C ARG A 293 -1.12 38.31 50.47
N ARG A 294 -0.42 37.25 50.07
CA ARG A 294 0.92 36.65 50.28
C ARG A 294 0.80 35.31 49.53
N GLU A 295 1.69 34.99 48.60
CA GLU A 295 2.08 33.62 48.25
C GLU A 295 3.57 33.75 47.83
N GLY A 296 4.56 33.07 48.40
CA GLY A 296 4.54 31.89 49.25
C GLY A 296 4.84 30.61 48.48
N GLU A 297 5.86 30.58 47.61
CA GLU A 297 6.43 29.33 47.09
C GLU A 297 7.88 29.18 47.52
N GLY A 298 8.11 28.15 48.34
CA GLY A 298 9.40 27.64 48.74
C GLY A 298 9.76 26.42 47.89
N CYS A 299 11.06 26.36 47.61
CA CYS A 299 11.85 25.32 46.95
C CYS A 299 11.44 23.86 47.21
N GLY A 300 11.56 23.08 46.14
CA GLY A 300 12.30 21.81 46.15
C GLY A 300 13.59 21.99 45.34
#